data_AF-A0A9Q3HHV1-F1
#
_entry.id   AF-A0A9Q3HHV1-F1
#
_cell.length_a   1.000
_cell.length_b   1.000
_cell.length_c   1.000
_cell.angle_alpha   90.00
_cell.angle_beta   90.00
_cell.angle_gamma   90.00
#
_symmetry.space_group_name_H-M   'P 1'
#
loop_
_entity.id
_entity.type
_entity.pdbx_description
1 polymer ?
#
loop_
_entity_poly.entity_id
_entity_poly.type
_entity_poly.pdbx_seq_one_letter_code
_entity_poly.pdbx_strand_id
1 'polypeptide(L)'
;MLRGPPYPEILETRKEIEKHINELLEMDFIRRIGRNEIVEITTPVLITWNDGKSRLCGDFRALNNYTKADRYPIPRIPHALDKLAKAR
;
A
#
# COMPACT_ATOMS: atom_id res chain seq x y z
N MET A 1 15.93 10.39 2.46
CA MET A 1 14.92 11.37 2.04
C MET A 1 13.69 10.57 1.61
N LEU A 2 12.48 10.91 2.07
CA LEU A 2 11.25 10.17 1.74
C LEU A 2 10.70 10.49 0.33
N ARG A 3 11.48 11.22 -0.48
CA ARG A 3 11.22 11.43 -1.90
C ARG A 3 12.23 10.62 -2.69
N GLY A 4 11.72 9.75 -3.56
CA GLY A 4 12.51 8.99 -4.51
C GLY A 4 11.87 9.02 -5.91
N PRO A 5 12.67 8.89 -6.98
CA PRO A 5 12.14 8.65 -8.30
C PRO A 5 11.38 7.30 -8.34
N PRO A 6 10.43 7.12 -9.27
CA PRO A 6 9.83 5.82 -9.52
C PRO A 6 10.90 4.81 -9.96
N TYR A 7 10.66 3.53 -9.72
CA TYR A 7 11.53 2.48 -10.23
C TYR A 7 11.47 2.40 -11.77
N PRO A 8 12.57 2.04 -12.44
CA PRO A 8 12.54 1.75 -13.87
C PRO A 8 11.67 0.51 -14.13
N GLU A 9 10.74 0.62 -15.07
CA GLU A 9 9.78 -0.45 -15.39
C GLU A 9 9.73 -0.75 -16.88
N ILE A 10 9.49 -2.03 -17.21
CA ILE A 10 9.21 -2.45 -18.59
C ILE A 10 7.78 -2.06 -19.00
N LEU A 11 7.53 -2.04 -20.30
CA LEU A 11 6.25 -1.59 -20.87
C LEU A 11 5.05 -2.38 -20.34
N GLU A 12 5.17 -3.69 -20.18
CA GLU A 12 4.10 -4.55 -19.66
C GLU A 12 3.76 -4.21 -18.21
N THR A 13 4.77 -4.11 -17.35
CA THR A 13 4.60 -3.69 -15.95
C THR A 13 3.95 -2.32 -15.86
N ARG A 14 4.38 -1.37 -16.71
CA ARG A 14 3.80 -0.02 -16.72
C ARG A 14 2.31 -0.02 -17.08
N LYS A 15 1.90 -0.83 -18.06
CA LYS A 15 0.49 -0.98 -18.43
C LYS A 15 -0.34 -1.51 -17.26
N GLU A 16 0.17 -2.51 -16.54
CA GLU A 16 -0.49 -3.04 -15.36
C GLU A 16 -0.55 -2.01 -14.22
N ILE A 17 0.51 -1.22 -13.99
CA ILE A 17 0.49 -0.12 -13.02
C ILE A 17 -0.62 0.88 -13.37
N GLU A 18 -0.69 1.32 -14.63
CA GLU A 18 -1.71 2.28 -15.09
C GLU A 18 -3.13 1.72 -14.93
N LYS A 19 -3.33 0.44 -15.24
CA LYS A 19 -4.60 -0.27 -15.02
C LYS A 19 -5.02 -0.22 -13.55
N HIS A 20 -4.17 -0.69 -12.64
CA HIS A 20 -4.46 -0.70 -11.20
C HIS A 20 -4.70 0.70 -10.63
N ILE A 21 -3.93 1.71 -11.09
CA ILE A 21 -4.14 3.11 -10.68
C ILE A 21 -5.51 3.61 -11.09
N ASN A 22 -5.96 3.31 -12.32
CA ASN A 22 -7.27 3.75 -12.79
C ASN A 22 -8.40 3.07 -12.02
N GLU A 23 -8.30 1.76 -11.75
CA GLU A 23 -9.28 1.04 -10.91
C GLU A 23 -9.39 1.68 -9.51
N LEU A 24 -8.25 2.01 -8.88
CA LEU A 24 -8.23 2.67 -7.57
C LEU A 24 -8.78 4.10 -7.59
N LEU A 25 -8.60 4.84 -8.69
CA LEU A 25 -9.19 6.16 -8.90
C LEU A 25 -10.71 6.07 -9.07
N GLU A 26 -11.20 5.08 -9.82
CA GLU A 26 -12.64 4.84 -10.03
C GLU A 26 -13.35 4.42 -8.73
N MET A 27 -12.65 3.66 -7.88
CA MET A 27 -13.14 3.26 -6.56
C MET A 27 -13.01 4.37 -5.50
N ASP A 28 -12.48 5.55 -5.85
CA ASP A 28 -12.22 6.68 -4.94
C ASP A 28 -11.31 6.32 -3.74
N PHE A 29 -10.47 5.30 -3.88
CA PHE A 29 -9.46 4.94 -2.87
C PHE A 29 -8.24 5.86 -2.90
N ILE A 30 -7.91 6.37 -4.08
CA ILE A 30 -6.81 7.31 -4.29
C ILE A 30 -7.31 8.50 -5.09
N ARG A 31 -6.56 9.61 -5.04
CA ARG A 31 -6.82 10.80 -5.85
C ARG A 31 -5.55 11.30 -6.51
N ARG A 32 -5.72 12.05 -7.60
CA ARG A 32 -4.62 12.83 -8.18
C ARG A 32 -4.31 14.01 -7.26
N ILE A 33 -3.03 14.29 -7.09
CA ILE A 33 -2.56 15.45 -6.35
C ILE A 33 -2.57 16.65 -7.29
N GLY A 34 -3.15 17.77 -6.86
CA GLY A 34 -3.23 19.01 -7.63
C GLY A 34 -1.89 19.73 -7.73
N ARG A 35 -1.74 20.57 -8.76
CA ARG A 35 -0.50 21.32 -9.05
C ARG A 35 -0.03 22.22 -7.89
N ASN A 36 -0.96 22.69 -7.07
CA ASN A 36 -0.67 23.61 -5.95
C ASN A 36 -0.48 22.89 -4.62
N GLU A 37 -0.57 21.56 -4.57
CA GLU A 37 -0.39 20.79 -3.34
C GLU A 37 1.09 20.45 -3.12
N ILE A 38 1.55 20.61 -1.87
CA ILE A 38 2.92 20.30 -1.48
C ILE A 38 3.00 18.84 -1.07
N VAL A 39 3.87 18.06 -1.74
CA VAL A 39 4.03 16.61 -1.48
C VAL A 39 5.37 16.32 -0.83
N GLU A 40 5.47 16.25 0.48
CA GLU A 40 6.77 16.05 1.16
C GLU A 40 7.31 14.62 1.04
N ILE A 41 6.43 13.64 0.77
CA ILE A 41 6.73 12.21 0.81
C ILE A 41 6.22 11.56 -0.48
N THR A 42 7.05 10.73 -1.13
CA THR A 42 6.65 9.88 -2.26
C THR A 42 7.11 8.45 -2.03
N THR A 43 6.21 7.51 -2.29
CA THR A 43 6.51 6.08 -2.21
C THR A 43 6.44 5.49 -3.62
N PRO A 44 7.50 4.85 -4.13
CA PRO A 44 7.43 4.18 -5.42
C PRO A 44 6.50 2.96 -5.34
N VAL A 45 5.88 2.62 -6.47
CA VAL A 45 5.00 1.46 -6.62
C VAL A 45 5.60 0.49 -7.63
N LEU A 46 5.31 -0.79 -7.46
CA LEU A 46 5.73 -1.88 -8.33
C LEU A 46 4.58 -2.87 -8.52
N ILE A 47 4.71 -3.76 -9.51
CA ILE A 47 3.79 -4.89 -9.69
C ILE A 47 4.41 -6.16 -9.13
N THR A 48 3.64 -6.89 -8.35
CA THR A 48 3.95 -8.27 -7.98
C THR A 48 3.00 -9.22 -8.71
N TRP A 49 3.57 -10.28 -9.28
CA TRP A 49 2.81 -11.30 -10.00
C TRP A 49 2.63 -12.53 -9.13
N ASN A 50 1.42 -13.09 -9.12
CA ASN A 50 1.13 -14.34 -8.46
C ASN A 50 -0.10 -15.01 -9.09
N ASP A 51 0.03 -16.29 -9.44
CA ASP A 51 -1.05 -17.10 -10.04
C ASP A 51 -1.71 -16.42 -11.26
N GLY A 52 -0.89 -15.82 -12.13
CA GLY A 52 -1.35 -15.10 -13.33
C GLY A 52 -2.05 -13.77 -13.05
N LYS A 53 -2.09 -13.31 -11.80
CA LYS A 53 -2.66 -12.02 -11.41
C LYS A 53 -1.55 -11.05 -11.01
N SER A 54 -1.73 -9.78 -11.38
CA SER A 54 -0.89 -8.67 -10.97
C SER A 54 -1.48 -7.98 -9.73
N ARG A 55 -0.61 -7.47 -8.85
CA ARG A 55 -0.98 -6.62 -7.71
C ARG A 55 -0.09 -5.41 -7.65
N LEU A 56 -0.68 -4.22 -7.53
CA LEU A 56 0.04 -2.99 -7.25
C LEU A 56 0.52 -2.98 -5.79
N CYS A 57 1.81 -2.80 -5.57
CA CYS A 57 2.43 -2.78 -4.25
C CYS A 57 3.24 -1.50 -4.05
N GLY A 58 2.95 -0.75 -2.98
CA GLY A 58 3.77 0.40 -2.57
C GLY A 58 4.96 -0.03 -1.73
N ASP A 59 6.15 0.50 -2.04
CA ASP A 59 7.35 0.25 -1.24
C ASP A 59 7.44 1.21 -0.03
N PHE A 60 6.68 0.88 1.01
CA PHE A 60 6.63 1.68 2.23
C PHE A 60 7.82 1.46 3.18
N ARG A 61 8.90 0.76 2.79
CA ARG A 61 10.02 0.45 3.70
C ARG A 61 10.65 1.71 4.31
N ALA A 62 10.89 2.72 3.49
CA ALA A 62 11.44 3.99 3.95
C ALA A 62 10.45 4.75 4.86
N LEU A 63 9.16 4.73 4.51
CA LEU A 63 8.10 5.35 5.31
C LEU A 63 7.96 4.67 6.68
N ASN A 64 7.96 3.33 6.72
CA ASN A 64 7.83 2.54 7.94
C ASN A 64 8.98 2.76 8.93
N ASN A 65 10.19 3.07 8.43
CA ASN A 65 11.32 3.42 9.28
C ASN A 65 11.22 4.86 9.83
N TYR A 66 10.50 5.74 9.13
CA TYR A 66 10.31 7.12 9.53
C TYR A 66 9.12 7.30 10.49
N THR A 67 8.07 6.49 10.33
CA THR A 67 6.87 6.57 11.15
C THR A 67 7.03 5.79 12.46
N LYS A 68 6.41 6.29 13.52
CA LYS A 68 6.30 5.56 14.79
C LYS A 68 5.16 4.55 14.66
N ALA A 69 5.47 3.27 14.80
CA ALA A 69 4.45 2.22 14.80
C ALA A 69 3.46 2.44 15.96
N ASP A 70 2.17 2.52 15.63
CA ASP A 70 1.11 2.48 16.62
C ASP A 70 0.93 1.04 17.11
N ARG A 71 1.27 0.80 18.38
CA ARG A 71 1.23 -0.52 19.02
C ARG A 71 -0.08 -0.72 19.77
N TYR A 72 -1.21 -0.44 19.12
CA TYR A 72 -2.51 -0.78 19.66
C TYR A 72 -2.54 -2.29 19.99
N PRO A 73 -3.01 -2.69 21.18
CA PRO A 73 -2.94 -4.08 21.61
C PRO A 73 -3.87 -4.95 20.77
N ILE A 74 -3.30 -5.62 19.77
CA ILE A 74 -3.99 -6.69 19.05
C ILE A 74 -4.02 -7.90 19.99
N PRO A 75 -5.21 -8.45 20.33
CA PRO A 75 -5.29 -9.61 21.19
C PRO A 75 -4.53 -10.76 20.56
N ARG A 76 -3.68 -11.42 21.35
CA ARG A 76 -3.01 -12.65 20.90
C ARG A 76 -4.07 -13.68 20.53
N ILE A 77 -3.79 -14.47 19.49
CA ILE A 77 -4.73 -15.49 18.95
C ILE A 77 -5.38 -16.33 20.07
N PRO A 78 -4.64 -16.88 21.06
CA PRO A 78 -5.26 -17.67 22.13
C PRO A 78 -6.25 -16.88 22.99
N HIS A 79 -5.99 -15.60 23.26
CA HIS A 79 -6.87 -14.75 24.05
C HIS A 79 -8.15 -14.39 23.28
N ALA A 80 -8.04 -14.21 21.96
CA ALA A 80 -9.21 -14.00 21.11
C ALA A 80 -10.09 -15.27 21.04
N LEU A 81 -9.47 -16.45 20.92
CA LEU A 81 -10.17 -17.74 20.89
C LEU A 81 -10.85 -18.07 22.23
N ASP A 82 -10.21 -17.80 23.37
CA ASP A 82 -10.82 -18.01 24.69
C ASP A 82 -12.07 -17.14 24.91
N LYS A 83 -12.04 -15.89 24.42
CA LYS A 83 -13.21 -15.01 24.44
C LYS A 83 -14.34 -15.52 23.54
N LEU A 84 -14.02 -16.07 22.37
CA LEU A 84 -15.02 -16.64 21.45
C LEU A 84 -15.67 -17.89 22.04
N ALA A 85 -14.88 -18.80 22.61
CA ALA A 85 -15.39 -20.04 23.22
C ALA A 85 -16.33 -19.78 24.42
N LYS A 86 -16.18 -18.61 25.07
CA LYS A 86 -17.01 -18.17 26.19
C LYS A 86 -18.18 -17.26 25.78
N ALA A 87 -18.30 -16.93 24.49
CA ALA A 87 -19.46 -16.20 23.98
C ALA A 87 -20.66 -17.14 23.93
N ARG A 88 -21.79 -16.68 24.47
CA ARG A 88 -23.03 -17.46 24.61
C ARG A 88 -23.95 -17.28 23.42
#